data_AF-A0A967H0L9-F1
#
_entry.id   AF-A0A967H0L9-F1
#
_cell.length_a   1.000
_cell.length_b   1.000
_cell.length_c   1.000
_cell.angle_alpha   90.00
_cell.angle_beta   90.00
_cell.angle_gamma   90.00
#
_symmetry.space_group_name_H-M   'P 1'
#
loop_
_entity.id
_entity.type
_entity.pdbx_description
1 polymer ?
#
loop_
_entity_poly.entity_id
_entity_poly.type
_entity_poly.pdbx_seq_one_letter_code
_entity_poly.pdbx_strand_id
1 'polypeptide(L)' 'RLQGARLIPIDQLVARIGELPKDRPILVYCAVGSRSAQVVNYLARRGFSELYNLYGGIYSWAQKGYPILKGGP' A
#
# COMPACT_ATOMS: atom_id res chain seq x y z
N ARG A 1 -5.89 5.99 8.05
CA ARG A 1 -5.74 5.22 6.78
C ARG A 1 -6.13 6.11 5.60
N LEU A 2 -5.70 5.82 4.37
CA LEU A 2 -6.19 6.56 3.19
C LEU A 2 -7.63 6.13 2.86
N GLN A 3 -8.42 7.02 2.27
CA GLN A 3 -9.77 6.70 1.81
C GLN A 3 -9.70 5.65 0.69
N GLY A 4 -10.59 4.65 0.73
CA GLY A 4 -10.58 3.54 -0.23
C GLY A 4 -9.45 2.52 -0.03
N ALA A 5 -8.57 2.69 0.96
CA ALA A 5 -7.50 1.74 1.22
C ALA A 5 -8.03 0.40 1.75
N ARG A 6 -7.56 -0.70 1.15
CA ARG A 6 -7.76 -2.07 1.62
C ARG A 6 -6.63 -2.45 2.59
N LEU A 7 -6.99 -2.93 3.79
CA LEU A 7 -6.00 -3.43 4.75
C LEU A 7 -5.64 -4.89 4.42
N ILE A 8 -4.38 -5.10 4.03
CA ILE A 8 -3.76 -6.42 3.92
C ILE A 8 -2.49 -6.40 4.77
N PRO A 9 -2.49 -7.04 5.95
CA PRO A 9 -1.29 -7.25 6.75
C PRO A 9 -0.20 -7.98 5.94
N ILE A 10 1.07 -7.64 6.17
CA ILE A 10 2.18 -8.13 5.32
C ILE A 10 2.37 -9.66 5.42
N ASP A 11 2.10 -10.22 6.58
CA ASP A 11 2.07 -11.66 6.89
C ASP A 11 0.95 -12.39 6.13
N GLN A 12 -0.13 -11.69 5.78
CA GLN A 12 -1.25 -12.25 5.00
C GLN A 12 -1.12 -12.00 3.49
N LEU A 13 -0.15 -11.19 3.05
CA LEU A 13 -0.04 -10.76 1.65
C LEU A 13 0.05 -11.92 0.67
N VAL A 14 0.83 -12.96 1.00
CA VAL A 14 1.04 -14.10 0.11
C VAL A 14 -0.27 -14.89 -0.08
N ALA A 15 -0.99 -15.15 1.01
CA ALA A 15 -2.27 -15.85 0.96
C ALA A 15 -3.36 -15.02 0.26
N ARG A 16 -3.30 -13.69 0.37
CA ARG A 16 -4.33 -12.75 -0.12
C ARG A 16 -3.95 -12.05 -1.42
N ILE A 17 -2.87 -12.47 -2.09
CA ILE A 17 -2.40 -11.82 -3.34
C ILE A 17 -3.45 -11.84 -4.45
N GLY A 18 -4.32 -12.87 -4.49
CA GLY A 18 -5.42 -12.97 -5.45
C GLY A 18 -6.51 -11.91 -5.28
N GLU A 19 -6.54 -11.20 -4.15
CA GLU A 19 -7.45 -10.09 -3.90
C GLU A 19 -7.04 -8.79 -4.60
N LEU A 20 -5.81 -8.73 -5.11
CA LEU A 20 -5.24 -7.55 -5.75
C LEU A 20 -5.63 -7.51 -7.24
N PRO A 21 -6.10 -6.35 -7.73
CA PRO A 21 -6.44 -6.18 -9.13
C PRO A 21 -5.17 -6.19 -9.99
N LYS A 22 -5.22 -6.78 -11.19
CA LYS A 22 -4.08 -6.80 -12.14
C LYS A 22 -4.25 -5.85 -13.31
N ASP A 23 -5.43 -5.24 -13.42
CA ASP A 23 -5.91 -4.45 -14.54
C ASP A 23 -5.92 -2.94 -14.26
N ARG A 24 -5.39 -2.51 -13.11
CA ARG A 24 -5.33 -1.09 -12.72
C ARG A 24 -4.15 -0.81 -11.78
N PRO A 25 -3.73 0.46 -11.67
CA PRO A 25 -2.71 0.89 -10.72
C PRO A 25 -2.96 0.44 -9.28
N ILE A 26 -1.89 0.03 -8.59
CA ILE A 26 -1.90 -0.22 -7.14
C ILE A 26 -0.94 0.75 -6.46
N LEU A 27 -1.49 1.59 -5.57
CA LEU A 27 -0.71 2.36 -4.60
C LEU A 27 -0.58 1.57 -3.30
N VAL A 28 0.65 1.25 -2.90
CA VAL A 28 0.97 0.58 -1.63
C VAL A 28 1.59 1.58 -0.67
N TYR A 29 1.15 1.56 0.58
CA TYR A 29 1.73 2.41 1.63
C TYR A 29 1.80 1.67 2.96
N CYS A 30 2.72 2.10 3.83
CA CYS A 30 2.74 1.74 5.25
C CYS A 30 2.94 3.02 6.09
N ALA A 31 3.37 2.89 7.34
CA ALA A 31 3.64 4.05 8.20
C ALA A 31 4.65 5.03 7.59
N VAL A 32 5.81 4.52 7.16
CA VAL A 32 6.98 5.31 6.75
C VAL A 32 7.54 4.98 5.35
N GLY A 33 6.97 3.96 4.67
CA GLY A 33 7.35 3.58 3.30
C GLY A 33 8.26 2.35 3.16
N SER A 34 8.91 1.88 4.23
CA SER A 34 9.85 0.74 4.18
C SER A 34 9.19 -0.59 3.82
N ARG A 35 8.13 -0.97 4.56
CA ARG A 35 7.37 -2.20 4.30
C ARG A 35 6.68 -2.19 2.93
N SER A 36 6.13 -1.06 2.53
CA SER A 36 5.44 -0.96 1.24
C SER A 36 6.40 -1.05 0.06
N ALA A 37 7.64 -0.57 0.18
CA ALA A 37 8.67 -0.80 -0.83
C ALA A 37 8.97 -2.30 -1.04
N GLN A 38 9.05 -3.09 0.04
CA GLN A 38 9.24 -4.54 -0.06
C GLN A 38 8.05 -5.21 -0.77
N VAL A 39 6.82 -4.79 -0.45
CA VAL A 39 5.60 -5.29 -1.09
C VAL A 39 5.57 -4.96 -2.58
N VAL A 40 5.90 -3.72 -2.97
CA VAL A 40 5.97 -3.32 -4.38
C VAL A 40 6.98 -4.19 -5.14
N ASN A 41 8.18 -4.39 -4.60
CA ASN A 41 9.19 -5.25 -5.22
C ASN A 41 8.71 -6.71 -5.35
N TYR A 42 8.00 -7.22 -4.35
CA TYR A 42 7.42 -8.56 -4.39
C TYR A 42 6.34 -8.69 -5.46
N LEU A 43 5.42 -7.72 -5.55
CA LEU A 43 4.34 -7.72 -6.54
C LEU A 43 4.87 -7.54 -7.97
N ALA A 44 5.90 -6.71 -8.18
CA ALA A 44 6.51 -6.53 -9.49
C ALA A 44 7.04 -7.86 -10.05
N ARG A 45 7.71 -8.66 -9.21
CA ARG A 45 8.19 -10.01 -9.58
C ARG A 45 7.07 -11.02 -9.87
N ARG A 46 5.83 -10.71 -9.48
CA ARG A 46 4.63 -11.52 -9.71
C ARG A 46 3.80 -11.04 -10.91
N GLY A 47 4.32 -10.09 -11.69
CA GLY A 47 3.72 -9.62 -12.93
C GLY A 47 2.69 -8.51 -12.76
N PHE A 48 2.65 -7.82 -11.63
CA PHE A 48 1.91 -6.57 -11.51
C PHE A 48 2.70 -5.46 -12.20
N SER A 49 2.06 -4.78 -13.16
CA SER A 49 2.71 -3.81 -14.06
C SER A 49 2.72 -2.38 -13.51
N GLU A 50 1.62 -1.94 -12.90
CA GLU A 50 1.46 -0.56 -12.44
C GLU A 50 1.41 -0.49 -10.91
N LEU A 51 2.60 -0.36 -10.31
CA LEU A 51 2.79 -0.32 -8.86
C LEU A 51 3.44 0.99 -8.42
N TYR A 52 2.89 1.57 -7.36
CA TYR A 52 3.40 2.80 -6.76
C TYR A 52 3.63 2.58 -5.27
N ASN A 53 4.78 3.03 -4.77
CA ASN A 53 5.06 3.10 -3.34
C ASN A 53 4.86 4.53 -2.85
N LEU A 54 4.05 4.73 -1.81
CA LEU A 54 3.92 6.05 -1.19
C LEU A 54 5.19 6.40 -0.41
N TYR A 55 6.03 7.25 -1.00
CA TYR A 55 7.26 7.71 -0.37
C TYR A 55 7.00 8.42 0.96
N GLY A 56 7.77 8.08 2.00
CA GLY A 56 7.57 8.57 3.37
C GLY A 56 6.32 8.02 4.07
N GLY A 57 5.54 7.16 3.41
CA GLY A 57 4.34 6.52 3.96
C GLY A 57 3.23 7.49 4.33
N ILE A 58 2.25 6.98 5.07
CA ILE A 58 1.09 7.78 5.52
C ILE A 58 1.48 8.88 6.51
N TYR A 59 2.63 8.77 7.18
CA TYR A 59 3.15 9.85 8.03
C TYR A 59 3.55 11.08 7.22
N SER A 60 4.33 10.92 6.15
CA SER A 60 4.66 12.06 5.28
C SER A 60 3.40 12.65 4.62
N TRP A 61 2.46 11.79 4.22
CA TRP A 61 1.15 12.23 3.71
C TRP A 61 0.41 13.12 4.71
N ALA A 62 0.32 12.69 5.97
CA ALA A 62 -0.34 13.44 7.03
C ALA A 62 0.39 14.76 7.35
N GLN A 63 1.73 14.76 7.38
CA GLN A 63 2.54 15.96 7.60
C GLN A 63 2.33 17.03 6.51
N LYS A 64 2.01 16.62 5.28
CA LYS A 64 1.65 17.53 4.19
C LYS A 64 0.21 18.08 4.29
N GLY A 65 -0.53 17.74 5.35
CA GLY A 65 -1.90 18.19 5.56
C GLY A 65 -2.94 17.48 4.69
N TYR A 66 -2.55 16.39 4.01
CA TYR A 66 -3.49 15.65 3.17
C TYR A 66 -4.48 14.83 4.01
N PRO A 67 -5.70 14.60 3.49
CA PRO A 67 -6.75 13.93 4.25
C PRO A 67 -6.36 12.50 4.60
N ILE A 68 -6.57 12.14 5.86
CA ILE A 68 -6.52 10.77 6.35
C ILE A 68 -7.85 10.45 7.03
N LEU A 69 -8.37 9.26 6.80
CA LEU A 69 -9.47 8.76 7.61
C LEU A 69 -8.92 8.48 9.01
N LYS A 70 -9.42 9.24 9.98
CA LYS A 70 -9.27 8.96 11.41
C LYS A 70 -10.22 7.81 11.73
N GLY A 71 -9.66 6.65 12.02
CA GLY A 71 -10.38 5.46 12.44
C GLY A 71 -9.37 4.56 13.14
N GLY A 72 -9.65 4.24 14.40
CA GLY A 72 -8.93 3.24 15.18
C GLY A 72 -9.05 1.84 14.58
N PRO A 73 -8.46 0.82 15.23
CA PRO A 73 -8.39 -0.55 14.71
C PRO A 73 -9.75 -1.07 14.22
#